data_AF-A0A972P7J7-F1
#
_entry.id   AF-A0A972P7J7-F1
#
_cell.length_a   1.000
_cell.length_b   1.000
_cell.length_c   1.000
_cell.angle_alpha   90.00
_cell.angle_beta   90.00
_cell.angle_gamma   90.00
#
_symmetry.space_group_name_H-M   'P 1'
#
loop_
_entity.id
_entity.type
_entity.pdbx_description
1 polymer ?
#
loop_
_entity_poly.entity_id
_entity_poly.type
_entity_poly.pdbx_seq_one_letter_code
_entity_poly.pdbx_strand_id
1 'polypeptide(L)'
;MGRDTISNFPEELAQNIRDGLKHGLSEEMMVKGLVSVGNLMSRFVKPDSVEESLMNEIWQTATDEEKRMLAEIVLRMGKKRVH
;
A
#
# COMPACT_ATOMS: atom_id res chain seq x y z
N MET A 1 3.37 -4.23 23.23
CA MET A 1 4.07 -3.75 22.02
C MET A 1 3.19 -4.12 20.83
N GLY A 2 2.70 -3.16 20.04
CA GLY A 2 1.79 -3.47 18.92
C GLY A 2 0.79 -2.37 18.51
N ARG A 3 0.89 -1.13 19.02
CA ARG A 3 -0.04 -0.03 18.65
C ARG A 3 0.54 1.05 17.72
N ASP A 4 1.83 0.97 17.37
CA ASP A 4 2.54 2.11 16.74
C ASP A 4 2.83 1.94 15.24
N THR A 5 2.70 0.75 14.64
CA THR A 5 3.04 0.52 13.23
C THR A 5 1.99 1.04 12.24
N ILE A 6 0.70 0.82 12.50
CA ILE A 6 -0.37 1.32 11.61
C ILE A 6 -0.47 2.85 11.66
N SER A 7 -0.20 3.45 12.82
CA SER A 7 -0.29 4.90 13.02
C SER A 7 0.70 5.68 12.15
N ASN A 8 1.89 5.12 11.92
CA ASN A 8 2.96 5.77 11.15
C ASN A 8 2.96 5.37 9.66
N PHE A 9 2.30 4.27 9.30
CA PHE A 9 2.27 3.77 7.92
C PHE A 9 1.85 4.83 6.88
N PRO A 10 0.81 5.66 7.12
CA PRO A 10 0.41 6.63 6.11
C PRO A 10 1.37 7.83 6.00
N GLU A 11 2.09 8.18 7.07
CA GLU A 11 3.15 9.19 7.07
C GLU A 11 4.39 8.71 6.31
N GLU A 12 4.79 7.45 6.50
CA GLU A 12 5.86 6.81 5.72
C GLU A 12 5.49 6.72 4.23
N LEU A 13 4.25 6.32 3.94
CA LEU A 13 3.72 6.30 2.59
C LEU A 13 3.70 7.71 1.97
N ALA A 14 3.29 8.74 2.72
CA ALA A 14 3.33 10.12 2.27
C ALA A 14 4.74 10.58 1.93
N GLN A 15 5.74 10.19 2.72
CA GLN A 15 7.15 10.49 2.43
C GLN A 15 7.62 9.81 1.13
N ASN A 16 7.33 8.52 0.97
CA ASN A 16 7.68 7.78 -0.25
C ASN A 16 7.00 8.37 -1.50
N ILE A 17 5.75 8.83 -1.38
CA ILE A 17 5.04 9.54 -2.46
C ILE A 17 5.71 10.86 -2.78
N ARG A 18 6.07 11.67 -1.77
CA ARG A 18 6.78 12.94 -1.99
C ARG A 18 8.09 12.75 -2.74
N ASP A 19 8.87 11.75 -2.34
CA ASP A 19 10.17 11.48 -2.96
C ASP A 19 10.00 10.94 -4.38
N GLY A 20 9.03 10.05 -4.60
CA GLY A 20 8.67 9.58 -5.94
C GLY A 20 8.28 10.72 -6.89
N LEU A 21 7.44 11.64 -6.43
CA LEU A 21 7.05 12.83 -7.21
C LEU A 21 8.24 13.75 -7.51
N LYS A 22 9.12 13.99 -6.53
CA LYS A 22 10.36 14.78 -6.74
C LYS A 22 11.28 14.16 -7.79
N HIS A 23 11.29 12.84 -7.91
CA HIS A 23 12.07 12.11 -8.90
C HIS A 23 11.33 11.89 -10.24
N GLY A 24 10.14 12.49 -10.43
CA GLY A 24 9.40 12.46 -11.68
C GLY A 24 8.55 11.20 -11.91
N LEU A 25 8.29 10.41 -10.86
CA LEU A 25 7.38 9.26 -10.96
C LEU A 25 5.94 9.74 -11.16
N SER A 26 5.27 9.16 -12.17
CA SER A 26 3.84 9.41 -12.38
C SER A 26 2.99 8.66 -11.36
N GLU A 27 1.75 9.10 -11.18
CA GLU A 27 0.78 8.42 -10.30
C GLU A 27 0.57 6.96 -10.72
N GLU A 28 0.51 6.70 -12.03
CA GLU A 28 0.38 5.35 -12.58
C GLU A 28 1.58 4.45 -12.21
N MET A 29 2.80 5.00 -12.23
CA MET A 29 4.00 4.24 -11.81
C MET A 29 3.95 3.91 -10.32
N MET A 30 3.46 4.84 -9.49
CA MET A 30 3.28 4.59 -8.05
C MET A 30 2.24 3.51 -7.79
N VAL A 31 1.11 3.53 -8.49
CA VAL A 31 0.07 2.47 -8.41
C VAL A 31 0.67 1.11 -8.80
N LYS A 32 1.43 1.04 -9.91
CA LYS A 32 2.11 -0.20 -10.34
C LYS A 32 3.10 -0.71 -9.29
N GLY A 33 3.84 0.20 -8.65
CA GLY A 33 4.73 -0.12 -7.53
C GLY A 33 3.98 -0.74 -6.34
N LEU A 34 2.87 -0.11 -5.92
CA LEU A 34 2.04 -0.61 -4.81
C LEU A 34 1.42 -1.99 -5.11
N VAL A 35 0.94 -2.21 -6.34
CA VAL A 35 0.45 -3.54 -6.75
C VAL A 35 1.57 -4.58 -6.69
N SER A 36 2.78 -4.22 -7.10
CA SER A 36 3.94 -5.13 -7.05
C SER A 36 4.31 -5.50 -5.61
N VAL A 37 4.28 -4.53 -4.69
CA VAL A 37 4.49 -4.77 -3.26
C VAL A 37 3.39 -5.66 -2.68
N GLY A 38 2.12 -5.38 -2.98
CA GLY A 38 1.00 -6.21 -2.52
C GLY A 38 1.13 -7.66 -3.00
N ASN A 39 1.50 -7.86 -4.27
CA ASN A 39 1.75 -9.19 -4.84
C ASN A 39 2.94 -9.90 -4.21
N LEU A 40 3.97 -9.17 -3.78
CA LEU A 40 5.11 -9.74 -3.06
C LEU A 40 4.68 -10.15 -1.64
N MET A 41 4.04 -9.24 -0.90
CA MET A 41 3.62 -9.48 0.47
C MET A 41 2.66 -10.67 0.56
N SER A 42 1.70 -10.76 -0.35
CA SER A 42 0.70 -11.82 -0.33
C SER A 42 1.27 -13.23 -0.57
N ARG A 43 2.50 -13.33 -1.10
CA ARG A 43 3.19 -14.60 -1.37
C ARG A 43 4.18 -15.00 -0.28
N PHE A 44 4.80 -14.02 0.38
CA PHE A 44 5.95 -14.26 1.26
C PHE A 44 5.70 -13.94 2.73
N VAL A 45 4.70 -13.13 3.05
CA VAL A 45 4.40 -12.72 4.43
C VAL A 45 3.35 -13.65 5.01
N LYS A 46 3.68 -14.28 6.14
CA LYS A 46 2.66 -14.91 6.98
C LYS A 46 1.99 -13.79 7.79
N PRO A 47 0.66 -13.65 7.73
CA PRO A 47 -0.01 -12.63 8.50
C PRO A 47 0.11 -12.95 10.00
N ASP A 48 0.55 -11.97 10.78
CA ASP A 48 0.77 -12.10 12.22
C ASP A 48 -0.42 -11.56 13.04
N SER A 49 -1.37 -10.88 12.38
CA SER A 49 -2.62 -10.38 12.97
C SER A 49 -3.86 -10.77 12.16
N VAL A 50 -5.03 -10.59 12.78
CA VAL A 50 -6.34 -10.82 12.13
C VAL A 50 -6.55 -9.82 11.00
N GLU A 51 -6.15 -8.56 11.18
CA GLU A 51 -6.22 -7.50 10.18
C GLU A 51 -5.33 -7.80 8.97
N GLU A 52 -4.10 -8.26 9.22
CA GLU A 52 -3.19 -8.68 8.14
C GLU A 52 -3.73 -9.90 7.39
N SER A 53 -4.34 -10.85 8.11
CA SER A 53 -4.97 -12.03 7.52
C SER A 53 -6.14 -11.63 6.62
N LEU A 54 -6.99 -10.71 7.07
CA LEU A 54 -8.11 -10.18 6.29
C LEU A 54 -7.62 -9.46 5.03
N MET A 55 -6.61 -8.58 5.16
CA MET A 55 -6.04 -7.87 4.01
C MET A 55 -5.41 -8.81 2.99
N ASN A 56 -4.73 -9.87 3.46
CA ASN A 56 -4.18 -10.89 2.59
C ASN A 56 -5.29 -11.67 1.86
N GLU A 57 -6.37 -12.05 2.54
CA GLU A 57 -7.51 -12.74 1.93
C GLU A 57 -8.21 -11.89 0.88
N ILE A 58 -8.45 -10.60 1.18
CA ILE A 58 -8.97 -9.62 0.22
C ILE A 58 -8.05 -9.55 -1.00
N TRP A 59 -6.74 -9.43 -0.79
CA TRP A 59 -5.78 -9.33 -1.88
C TRP A 59 -5.73 -10.60 -2.74
N GLN A 60 -5.79 -11.79 -2.14
CA GLN A 60 -5.76 -13.05 -2.87
C GLN A 60 -7.05 -13.28 -3.66
N THR A 61 -8.19 -12.83 -3.14
CA THR A 61 -9.51 -12.96 -3.78
C THR A 61 -9.73 -11.93 -4.88
N ALA A 62 -9.14 -10.74 -4.75
CA ALA A 62 -9.31 -9.65 -5.69
C ALA A 62 -8.76 -9.96 -7.10
N THR A 63 -9.52 -9.54 -8.10
CA THR A 63 -9.08 -9.46 -9.50
C THR A 63 -7.95 -8.43 -9.68
N ASP A 64 -7.28 -8.46 -10.83
CA ASP A 64 -6.20 -7.50 -11.12
C ASP A 64 -6.69 -6.04 -11.13
N GLU A 65 -7.93 -5.82 -11.60
CA GLU A 65 -8.56 -4.50 -11.58
C GLU A 65 -8.84 -4.03 -10.14
N GLU A 66 -9.37 -4.92 -9.30
CA GLU A 66 -9.64 -4.60 -7.89
C GLU A 66 -8.35 -4.37 -7.09
N LYS A 67 -7.29 -5.14 -7.34
CA LYS A 67 -5.95 -4.89 -6.76
C LYS A 67 -5.41 -3.53 -7.14
N ARG A 68 -5.58 -3.14 -8.41
CA ARG A 68 -5.23 -1.79 -8.87
C ARG A 68 -6.05 -0.74 -8.14
N MET A 69 -7.36 -0.93 -7.99
CA MET A 69 -8.23 -0.01 -7.25
C MET A 69 -7.82 0.11 -5.77
N LEU A 70 -7.49 -1.00 -5.12
CA LEU A 70 -6.97 -1.01 -3.75
C LEU A 70 -5.66 -0.22 -3.64
N ALA A 71 -4.73 -0.41 -4.57
CA ALA A 71 -3.49 0.36 -4.63
C ALA A 71 -3.75 1.87 -4.85
N GLU A 72 -4.72 2.24 -5.68
CA GLU A 72 -5.13 3.64 -5.87
C GLU A 72 -5.74 4.25 -4.60
N ILE A 73 -6.51 3.48 -3.83
CA ILE A 73 -7.05 3.92 -2.53
C ILE A 73 -5.91 4.16 -1.55
N VAL A 74 -4.97 3.22 -1.42
CA VAL A 74 -3.79 3.35 -0.55
C VAL A 74 -2.97 4.57 -0.93
N LEU A 75 -2.72 4.78 -2.23
CA LEU A 75 -2.00 5.94 -2.73
C LEU A 75 -2.71 7.25 -2.35
N ARG A 76 -4.04 7.30 -2.49
CA ARG A 76 -4.86 8.46 -2.11
C ARG A 76 -4.85 8.71 -0.60
N MET A 77 -4.83 7.66 0.21
CA MET A 77 -4.67 7.78 1.66
C MET A 77 -3.34 8.44 2.03
N GLY A 78 -2.23 8.02 1.42
CA GLY A 78 -0.92 8.65 1.60
C GLY A 78 -0.90 10.10 1.13
N LYS A 79 -1.43 10.39 -0.07
CA LYS A 79 -1.50 11.75 -0.64
C LYS A 79 -2.24 12.74 0.28
N LYS A 80 -3.30 12.31 0.98
CA LYS A 80 -4.01 13.18 1.93
C LYS A 80 -3.15 13.66 3.10
N ARG A 81 -2.05 12.96 3.40
CA ARG A 81 -1.09 13.29 4.46
C ARG A 81 0.23 13.88 3.93
N VAL A 82 0.31 14.11 2.63
CA VAL A 82 1.40 14.89 2.03
C VAL A 82 1.14 16.36 2.33
N HIS A 83 1.93 16.90 3.24
CA HIS A 83 2.07 18.34 3.51
C HIS A 83 3.36 18.85 2.86
#